data_AF-A0A945LXD1-F1
#
_entry.id   AF-A0A945LXD1-F1
#
_cell.length_a   1.000
_cell.length_b   1.000
_cell.length_c   1.000
_cell.angle_alpha   90.00
_cell.angle_beta   90.00
_cell.angle_gamma   90.00
#
_symmetry.space_group_name_H-M   'P 1'
#
loop_
_entity.id
_entity.type
_entity.pdbx_description
1 polymer ?
#
loop_
_entity_poly.entity_id
_entity_poly.type
_entity_poly.pdbx_seq_one_letter_code
_entity_poly.pdbx_strand_id
1 'polypeptide(L)'
;TCSALKGEGIPEIWQAVLAFRDAREESGGFSAHRAEQAKTWLWSEVNLSLAAAFRGHGQVSKLIGKMEKRVVAGEITPTAAAQALLDVFLQGK
;
A
#
# COMPACT_ATOMS: atom_id res chain seq x y z
N THR A 1 21.26 23.32 8.13
CA THR A 1 20.96 22.63 9.40
C THR A 1 19.94 23.46 10.15
N CYS A 2 19.00 22.86 10.88
CA CYS A 2 17.98 23.60 11.64
C CYS A 2 17.81 23.04 13.05
N SER A 3 17.31 23.87 13.96
CA SER A 3 16.90 23.46 15.30
C SER A 3 15.46 23.87 15.55
N ALA A 4 14.55 22.90 15.57
CA ALA A 4 13.15 23.15 15.91
C ALA A 4 13.00 23.69 17.35
N LEU A 5 13.88 23.27 18.27
CA LEU A 5 13.87 23.72 19.66
C LEU A 5 14.29 25.19 19.81
N LYS A 6 15.21 25.66 18.95
CA LYS A 6 15.72 27.05 18.98
C LYS A 6 15.07 27.96 17.94
N GLY A 7 14.23 27.42 17.06
CA GLY A 7 13.64 28.15 15.93
C GLY A 7 14.63 28.52 14.81
N GLU A 8 15.87 28.05 14.87
CA GLU A 8 16.94 28.40 13.95
C GLU A 8 16.87 27.57 12.65
N GLY A 9 17.08 28.21 11.50
CA GLY A 9 17.15 27.50 10.21
C GLY A 9 15.79 27.08 9.62
N ILE A 10 14.69 27.33 10.34
CA ILE A 10 13.34 26.97 9.89
C ILE A 10 12.86 27.86 8.74
N PRO A 11 13.03 29.21 8.78
CA PRO A 11 12.68 30.06 7.66
C PRO A 11 13.44 29.71 6.37
N GLU A 12 14.73 29.40 6.48
CA GLU A 12 15.60 29.08 5.34
C GLU A 12 15.22 27.74 4.70
N ILE A 13 14.88 26.73 5.52
CA ILE A 13 14.33 25.47 5.01
C ILE A 13 13.00 25.70 4.31
N TRP A 14 12.11 26.52 4.88
CA TRP A 14 10.83 26.82 4.27
C TRP A 14 10.98 27.51 2.92
N GLN A 15 11.92 28.45 2.79
CA GLN A 15 12.25 29.08 1.51
C GLN A 15 12.78 28.07 0.49
N ALA A 16 13.63 27.12 0.90
CA ALA A 16 14.09 26.05 0.02
C ALA A 16 12.95 25.13 -0.45
N VAL A 17 11.96 24.84 0.42
CA VAL A 17 10.75 24.07 0.07
C VAL A 17 9.90 24.83 -0.95
N LEU A 18 9.70 26.14 -0.77
CA LEU A 18 8.96 26.98 -1.71
C LEU A 18 9.66 27.04 -3.07
N ALA A 19 10.97 27.28 -3.09
CA ALA A 19 11.75 27.30 -4.33
C ALA A 19 11.69 25.95 -5.08
N PHE A 20 11.72 24.83 -4.35
CA PHE A 20 11.54 23.50 -4.95
C PHE A 20 10.13 23.29 -5.53
N ARG A 21 9.08 23.72 -4.81
CA ARG A 21 7.69 23.66 -5.29
C ARG A 21 7.54 24.47 -6.58
N ASP A 22 8.02 25.71 -6.59
CA ASP A 22 7.88 26.61 -7.72
C ASP A 22 8.62 26.05 -8.95
N ALA A 23 9.85 25.53 -8.77
CA ALA A 23 10.58 24.84 -9.85
C ALA A 23 9.88 23.56 -10.35
N ARG A 24 9.18 22.82 -9.46
CA ARG A 24 8.37 21.65 -9.84
C ARG A 24 7.10 22.03 -10.59
N GLU A 25 6.46 23.14 -10.24
CA GLU A 25 5.28 23.67 -10.93
C GLU A 25 5.63 24.24 -12.31
N GLU A 26 6.70 25.02 -12.41
CA GLU A 26 7.18 25.60 -13.68
C GLU A 26 7.61 24.52 -14.69
N SER A 27 8.14 23.39 -14.22
CA SER A 27 8.49 22.25 -15.07
C SER A 27 7.28 21.44 -15.56
N GLY A 28 6.04 21.80 -15.17
CA GLY A 28 4.78 21.16 -15.60
C GLY A 28 4.54 19.75 -15.06
N GLY A 29 5.57 19.10 -14.49
CA GLY A 29 5.51 17.73 -13.99
C GLY A 29 4.85 17.57 -12.62
N PHE A 30 4.58 18.65 -11.89
CA PHE A 30 4.04 18.56 -10.52
C PHE A 30 2.62 18.02 -10.46
N SER A 31 1.72 18.49 -11.34
CA SER A 31 0.35 17.98 -11.40
C SER A 31 0.30 16.51 -11.84
N ALA A 32 1.08 16.16 -12.87
CA ALA A 32 1.22 14.77 -13.33
C ALA A 32 1.77 13.85 -12.24
N HIS A 33 2.78 14.30 -11.49
CA HIS A 33 3.35 13.54 -10.38
C HIS A 33 2.33 13.33 -9.25
N ARG A 34 1.54 14.36 -8.90
CA ARG A 34 0.46 14.23 -7.91
C ARG A 34 -0.65 13.29 -8.38
N ALA A 35 -0.99 13.31 -9.66
CA ALA A 35 -1.96 12.36 -10.22
C ALA A 35 -1.48 10.91 -10.11
N GLU A 36 -0.20 10.64 -10.42
CA GLU A 36 0.38 9.30 -10.23
C GLU A 36 0.43 8.90 -8.76
N GLN A 37 0.79 9.82 -7.85
CA GLN A 37 0.73 9.56 -6.40
C GLN A 37 -0.69 9.20 -5.93
N ALA A 38 -1.70 9.94 -6.37
CA ALA A 38 -3.09 9.68 -6.03
C ALA A 38 -3.55 8.30 -6.56
N LYS A 39 -3.13 7.93 -7.76
CA LYS A 39 -3.37 6.60 -8.33
C LYS A 39 -2.68 5.50 -7.52
N THR A 40 -1.42 5.69 -7.12
CA THR A 40 -0.72 4.75 -6.23
C THR A 40 -1.45 4.61 -4.90
N TRP A 41 -1.90 5.72 -4.31
CA TRP A 41 -2.66 5.72 -3.06
C TRP A 41 -3.97 4.93 -3.20
N LEU A 42 -4.73 5.16 -4.27
CA LEU A 42 -5.97 4.44 -4.55
C LEU A 42 -5.74 2.92 -4.55
N TRP A 43 -4.71 2.45 -5.27
CA TRP A 43 -4.42 1.01 -5.31
C TRP A 43 -3.91 0.46 -3.98
N SER A 44 -3.21 1.26 -3.18
CA SER A 44 -2.83 0.88 -1.81
C SER A 44 -4.08 0.63 -0.96
N GLU A 45 -5.05 1.56 -0.98
CA GLU A 45 -6.29 1.43 -0.22
C GLU A 45 -7.14 0.24 -0.66
N VAL A 46 -7.25 0.01 -1.97
CA VAL A 46 -7.95 -1.15 -2.52
C VAL A 46 -7.29 -2.45 -2.05
N ASN A 47 -5.96 -2.55 -2.13
CA ASN A 47 -5.24 -3.76 -1.72
C ASN A 47 -5.36 -4.02 -0.21
N LEU A 48 -5.24 -2.99 0.62
CA LEU A 48 -5.42 -3.09 2.07
C LEU A 48 -6.84 -3.56 2.41
N SER A 49 -7.85 -2.96 1.79
CA SER A 49 -9.26 -3.29 2.02
C SER A 49 -9.59 -4.70 1.56
N LEU A 50 -9.10 -5.13 0.39
CA LEU A 50 -9.29 -6.49 -0.11
C LEU A 50 -8.60 -7.51 0.77
N ALA A 51 -7.36 -7.26 1.22
CA ALA A 51 -6.66 -8.15 2.13
C ALA A 51 -7.36 -8.29 3.49
N ALA A 52 -7.90 -7.18 4.02
CA ALA A 52 -8.69 -7.20 5.25
C ALA A 52 -9.98 -8.01 5.07
N ALA A 53 -10.73 -7.76 3.99
CA ALA A 53 -11.96 -8.49 3.67
C ALA A 53 -11.69 -9.99 3.47
N PHE A 54 -10.63 -10.33 2.74
CA PHE A 54 -10.21 -11.70 2.48
C PHE A 54 -9.90 -12.46 3.78
N ARG A 55 -9.10 -11.86 4.67
CA ARG A 55 -8.77 -12.47 5.97
C ARG A 55 -9.97 -12.53 6.92
N GLY A 56 -10.87 -11.56 6.84
CA GLY A 56 -12.11 -11.52 7.62
C GLY A 56 -13.20 -12.48 7.14
N HIS A 57 -13.09 -13.02 5.92
CA HIS A 57 -14.09 -13.92 5.35
C HIS A 57 -14.16 -15.24 6.13
N GLY A 58 -15.36 -15.58 6.63
CA GLY A 58 -15.55 -16.66 7.61
C GLY A 58 -15.13 -18.06 7.14
N GLN A 59 -15.17 -18.35 5.84
CA GLN A 59 -14.66 -19.62 5.31
C GLN A 59 -13.13 -19.59 5.07
N VAL A 60 -12.61 -18.45 4.63
CA VAL A 60 -11.16 -18.29 4.37
C VAL A 60 -10.39 -18.34 5.68
N SER A 61 -10.84 -17.66 6.73
CA SER A 61 -10.19 -17.65 8.04
C SER A 61 -10.08 -19.04 8.66
N LYS A 62 -11.04 -19.94 8.38
CA LYS A 62 -11.01 -21.34 8.82
C LYS A 62 -10.02 -22.20 8.01
N LEU A 63 -9.81 -21.88 6.74
CA LEU A 63 -8.99 -22.67 5.82
C LEU A 63 -7.53 -22.22 5.76
N ILE A 64 -7.26 -20.93 6.00
CA ILE A 64 -5.93 -20.33 5.75
C ILE A 64 -4.81 -21.04 6.52
N GLY A 65 -5.02 -21.33 7.81
CA GLY A 65 -4.02 -22.05 8.62
C GLY A 65 -3.79 -23.50 8.17
N LYS A 66 -4.79 -24.17 7.59
CA LYS A 66 -4.60 -25.50 6.99
C LYS A 66 -3.78 -25.39 5.70
N MET A 67 -4.07 -24.39 4.87
CA MET A 67 -3.34 -24.19 3.61
C MET A 67 -1.88 -23.81 3.85
N GLU A 68 -1.60 -22.94 4.82
CA GLU A 68 -0.22 -22.59 5.21
C GLU A 68 0.59 -23.82 5.63
N LYS A 69 0.02 -24.70 6.46
CA LYS A 69 0.68 -25.95 6.87
C LYS A 69 1.02 -26.85 5.68
N ARG A 70 0.08 -27.01 4.75
CA ARG A 70 0.29 -27.83 3.54
C ARG A 70 1.36 -27.25 2.62
N VAL A 71 1.43 -25.93 2.51
CA VAL A 71 2.47 -25.24 1.73
C VAL A 71 3.84 -25.44 2.37
N VAL A 72 3.96 -25.24 3.69
CA VAL A 72 5.22 -25.44 4.42
C VAL A 72 5.69 -26.90 4.37
N ALA A 73 4.75 -27.85 4.39
CA ALA A 73 5.03 -29.27 4.24
C ALA A 73 5.38 -29.70 2.79
N GLY A 74 5.26 -28.79 1.80
CA GLY A 74 5.51 -29.10 0.39
C GLY A 74 4.42 -29.94 -0.29
N GLU A 75 3.25 -30.11 0.35
CA GLU A 75 2.13 -30.91 -0.16
C GLU A 75 1.32 -30.19 -1.25
N ILE A 76 1.40 -28.85 -1.27
CA ILE A 76 0.74 -28.00 -2.27
C ILE A 76 1.62 -26.78 -2.54
N THR A 77 1.59 -26.28 -3.78
CA THR A 77 2.32 -25.06 -4.12
C THR A 77 1.64 -23.83 -3.51
N PRO A 78 2.39 -22.76 -3.19
CA PRO A 78 1.82 -21.50 -2.73
C PRO A 78 0.73 -20.96 -3.66
N THR A 79 0.94 -21.03 -4.98
CA THR A 79 0.00 -20.57 -6.00
C THR A 79 -1.32 -21.35 -5.96
N ALA A 80 -1.25 -22.69 -5.86
CA ALA A 80 -2.45 -23.52 -5.80
C ALA A 80 -3.23 -23.31 -4.49
N ALA A 81 -2.52 -23.13 -3.36
CA ALA A 81 -3.15 -22.77 -2.09
C ALA A 81 -3.85 -21.40 -2.14
N ALA A 82 -3.19 -20.40 -2.75
CA ALA A 82 -3.77 -19.06 -2.92
C ALA A 82 -5.02 -19.10 -3.81
N GLN A 83 -4.98 -19.83 -4.93
CA GLN A 83 -6.14 -19.98 -5.81
C GLN A 83 -7.33 -20.64 -5.09
N ALA A 84 -7.08 -21.72 -4.34
CA ALA A 84 -8.14 -22.38 -3.58
C ALA A 84 -8.79 -21.45 -2.53
N LEU A 85 -8.00 -20.61 -1.87
CA LEU A 85 -8.54 -19.62 -0.92
C LEU A 85 -9.30 -18.50 -1.62
N LEU A 86 -8.84 -18.05 -2.80
CA LEU A 86 -9.54 -17.07 -3.63
C LEU A 86 -10.88 -17.62 -4.14
N ASP A 87 -10.93 -18.87 -4.57
CA ASP A 87 -12.17 -19.51 -5.02
C ASP A 87 -13.21 -19.51 -3.89
N VAL A 88 -12.79 -19.87 -2.66
CA VAL A 88 -13.65 -19.82 -1.46
C VAL A 88 -14.11 -18.40 -1.16
N PHE A 89 -13.24 -17.41 -1.30
CA PHE A 89 -13.58 -16.00 -1.08
C PHE A 89 -14.59 -15.48 -2.10
N LEU A 90 -14.46 -15.87 -3.37
CA LEU A 90 -15.30 -15.38 -4.46
C LEU A 90 -16.63 -16.14 -4.60
N GLN A 91 -16.68 -17.42 -4.20
CA GLN A 91 -17.91 -18.23 -4.19
C GLN A 91 -18.84 -17.91 -3.01
N GLY A 92 -18.33 -17.28 -1.95
CA GLY A 92 -19.11 -16.88 -0.77
C GLY A 92 -19.86 -15.55 -0.89
N LYS A 93 -19.98 -15.00 -2.11
CA LYS A 93 -20.86 -13.85 -2.40
C LYS A 93 -22.32 -14.26 -2.56
#